data_AF-A0A9E6DZ96-F1
#
_entry.id   AF-A0A9E6DZ96-F1
#
_cell.length_a   1.000
_cell.length_b   1.000
_cell.length_c   1.000
_cell.angle_alpha   90.00
_cell.angle_beta   90.00
_cell.angle_gamma   90.00
#
_symmetry.space_group_name_H-M   'P 1'
#
loop_
_entity.id
_entity.type
_entity.pdbx_description
1 polymer ?
#
loop_
_entity_poly.entity_id
_entity_poly.type
_entity_poly.pdbx_seq_one_letter_code
_entity_poly.pdbx_strand_id
1 'polypeptide(L)'
;MTMFAKLSTITVAIFMASSAFAADPMTQYEMKEVDSKIKNTQKYVFQDSQSLEDFKKSQPKGKLYSSQEEVMAVLAGGVNTHPSHGDKAWKEGLMFEGIAPYGDHMISGSNWYPRTEEVQPDEMRVTFMGTSPLIRPGQMNTSIYVELGNGSNFVFDIGEGSVANYIAAGVALNELDHIFITHLHVDHYNALPYIYQFGGWNGRWEKPLNVYGPSGATPEYGTRHMIEGMKMMTNWHTDAFDVFPAGNDIVVHEFDFRDDGGVIYDQDNVQVIHWRRSHAKDGASGYRLNWTQKDGRVLSMVWTGDGRPTELDLKYAKGADLFITELQTELFGISSIIQGIPPFLARYTVDTHHTPAYAAGYVANQVQPRLFMTTHMTYDAYLNEETVAEVREHWKGPYHFGAPDGIVVNMTKDNAWVREGILPDFPNARAPQFDLADGTEFRIPMPKNTRADIQQQEMRDLEIDPKLYYPEGYMPELLTEWPADRDIVLPAEQLPDSLRKGMNTKQE
;
A
#
# COMPACT_ATOMS: atom_id res chain seq x y z
N MET A 1 -60.43 6.22 -19.55
CA MET A 1 -59.70 7.50 -19.48
C MET A 1 -58.84 7.48 -18.21
N THR A 2 -57.53 7.25 -18.38
CA THR A 2 -56.42 8.13 -17.92
C THR A 2 -56.26 8.19 -16.39
N MET A 3 -55.16 7.79 -15.74
CA MET A 3 -53.74 8.06 -16.04
C MET A 3 -52.79 7.05 -15.37
N PHE A 4 -51.55 7.07 -15.89
CA PHE A 4 -50.35 6.31 -15.58
C PHE A 4 -49.67 6.58 -14.20
N ALA A 5 -49.01 5.51 -13.71
CA ALA A 5 -47.65 5.39 -13.14
C ALA A 5 -47.18 6.17 -11.89
N LYS A 6 -46.64 5.43 -10.90
CA LYS A 6 -45.19 5.35 -10.60
C LYS A 6 -44.86 4.40 -9.43
N LEU A 7 -43.75 3.67 -9.61
CA LEU A 7 -42.80 3.12 -8.63
C LEU A 7 -43.29 2.12 -7.56
N SER A 8 -42.87 0.87 -7.68
CA SER A 8 -41.75 0.31 -6.90
C SER A 8 -41.75 -1.22 -7.00
N THR A 9 -40.64 -1.81 -7.43
CA THR A 9 -40.10 -3.14 -7.04
C THR A 9 -39.06 -3.60 -8.05
N ILE A 10 -37.78 -3.37 -7.75
CA ILE A 10 -36.65 -4.16 -8.28
C ILE A 10 -35.74 -4.40 -7.09
N THR A 11 -35.96 -5.48 -6.32
CA THR A 11 -34.91 -6.17 -5.56
C THR A 11 -35.42 -7.53 -5.08
N VAL A 12 -35.38 -8.58 -5.91
CA VAL A 12 -35.15 -9.97 -5.47
C VAL A 12 -34.64 -10.73 -6.70
N ALA A 13 -33.33 -10.92 -6.80
CA ALA A 13 -32.75 -11.83 -7.79
C ALA A 13 -31.38 -12.34 -7.34
N ILE A 14 -31.28 -12.99 -6.18
CA ILE A 14 -30.18 -13.95 -5.92
C ILE A 14 -30.77 -15.08 -5.04
N PHE A 15 -30.45 -16.32 -5.40
CA PHE A 15 -30.80 -17.59 -4.76
C PHE A 15 -32.20 -18.14 -5.01
N MET A 16 -32.37 -18.77 -6.17
CA MET A 16 -32.79 -20.19 -6.27
C MET A 16 -32.83 -20.61 -7.74
N ALA A 17 -31.79 -21.33 -8.20
CA ALA A 17 -31.88 -22.33 -9.28
C ALA A 17 -30.52 -23.02 -9.52
N SER A 18 -29.86 -23.51 -8.46
CA SER A 18 -28.87 -24.59 -8.59
C SER A 18 -29.61 -25.90 -8.89
N SER A 19 -30.16 -26.01 -10.10
CA SER A 19 -30.66 -27.28 -10.70
C SER A 19 -31.21 -27.13 -12.12
N ALA A 20 -31.24 -25.93 -12.73
CA ALA A 20 -31.75 -25.76 -14.10
C ALA A 20 -30.68 -25.76 -15.21
N PHE A 21 -29.38 -25.84 -14.90
CA PHE A 21 -28.31 -25.88 -15.90
C PHE A 21 -28.13 -27.23 -16.61
N ALA A 22 -29.11 -28.14 -16.52
CA ALA A 22 -29.14 -29.39 -17.28
C ALA A 22 -30.00 -29.33 -18.56
N ALA A 23 -30.42 -28.15 -19.00
CA ALA A 23 -30.97 -27.95 -20.34
C ALA A 23 -29.99 -27.08 -21.16
N ASP A 24 -29.52 -27.64 -22.28
CA ASP A 24 -28.54 -27.08 -23.21
C ASP A 24 -28.73 -25.56 -23.44
N PRO A 25 -27.83 -24.70 -22.93
CA PRO A 25 -27.99 -23.24 -22.94
C PRO A 25 -27.95 -22.62 -24.33
N MET A 26 -27.73 -23.43 -25.36
CA MET A 26 -27.52 -22.98 -26.72
C MET A 26 -28.78 -23.02 -27.57
N THR A 27 -29.96 -23.39 -27.04
CA THR A 27 -31.10 -23.79 -27.87
C THR A 27 -31.64 -22.75 -28.86
N GLN A 28 -31.36 -21.44 -28.72
CA GLN A 28 -31.86 -20.43 -29.67
C GLN A 28 -30.92 -19.20 -29.88
N TYR A 29 -30.32 -19.06 -31.07
CA TYR A 29 -29.57 -17.85 -31.50
C TYR A 29 -29.67 -17.66 -33.04
N GLU A 30 -30.35 -16.63 -33.60
CA GLU A 30 -30.16 -16.11 -35.01
C GLU A 30 -29.84 -14.63 -34.96
N MET A 31 -28.99 -14.20 -35.90
CA MET A 31 -28.83 -12.80 -36.28
C MET A 31 -29.10 -12.65 -37.78
N LYS A 32 -29.89 -11.64 -38.16
CA LYS A 32 -30.07 -11.26 -39.57
C LYS A 32 -29.22 -10.05 -39.90
N GLU A 33 -28.49 -10.15 -41.00
CA GLU A 33 -27.68 -9.08 -41.56
C GLU A 33 -28.61 -7.99 -42.12
N VAL A 34 -28.43 -6.74 -41.70
CA VAL A 34 -29.14 -5.60 -42.28
C VAL A 34 -28.14 -4.59 -42.83
N ASP A 35 -28.40 -4.15 -44.05
CA ASP A 35 -27.50 -3.28 -44.81
C ASP A 35 -27.44 -1.89 -44.17
N SER A 36 -26.25 -1.45 -43.77
CA SER A 36 -26.07 -0.17 -43.08
C SER A 36 -25.83 0.95 -44.10
N LYS A 37 -26.32 2.15 -43.78
CA LYS A 37 -26.05 3.35 -44.60
C LYS A 37 -24.60 3.86 -44.50
N ILE A 38 -23.76 3.21 -43.68
CA ILE A 38 -22.33 3.52 -43.51
C ILE A 38 -21.55 2.47 -44.31
N LYS A 39 -20.82 2.89 -45.35
CA LYS A 39 -20.04 1.98 -46.20
C LYS A 39 -19.12 1.09 -45.34
N ASN A 40 -19.16 -0.21 -45.61
CA ASN A 40 -18.33 -1.28 -45.03
C ASN A 40 -18.61 -1.65 -43.56
N THR A 41 -19.80 -1.40 -43.02
CA THR A 41 -20.20 -2.00 -41.74
C THR A 41 -21.58 -2.62 -41.84
N GLN A 42 -21.69 -3.91 -41.49
CA GLN A 42 -22.97 -4.63 -41.33
C GLN A 42 -23.48 -4.44 -39.91
N LYS A 43 -24.81 -4.29 -39.73
CA LYS A 43 -25.45 -4.30 -38.40
C LYS A 43 -26.32 -5.54 -38.25
N TYR A 44 -26.29 -6.16 -37.08
CA TYR A 44 -27.16 -7.27 -36.69
C TYR A 44 -28.16 -6.79 -35.63
N VAL A 45 -29.44 -7.13 -35.79
CA VAL A 45 -30.52 -6.78 -34.84
C VAL A 45 -31.13 -8.06 -34.28
N PHE A 46 -31.37 -8.08 -32.96
CA PHE A 46 -31.88 -9.24 -32.21
C PHE A 46 -33.41 -9.35 -32.30
N GLN A 47 -33.93 -10.50 -32.76
CA GLN A 47 -35.30 -10.99 -32.46
C GLN A 47 -35.38 -12.53 -32.53
N ASP A 48 -36.24 -13.12 -31.68
CA ASP A 48 -36.38 -14.56 -31.41
C ASP A 48 -36.66 -15.43 -32.65
N SER A 49 -35.94 -16.57 -32.78
CA SER A 49 -36.36 -17.88 -33.36
C SER A 49 -35.37 -18.70 -34.24
N GLN A 50 -34.03 -18.71 -34.05
CA GLN A 50 -33.22 -19.86 -34.56
C GLN A 50 -33.34 -21.06 -33.63
N SER A 51 -33.24 -22.27 -34.16
CA SER A 51 -32.83 -23.43 -33.38
C SER A 51 -31.30 -23.50 -33.28
N LEU A 52 -30.75 -24.00 -32.17
CA LEU A 52 -29.31 -24.29 -32.04
C LEU A 52 -28.72 -25.04 -33.23
N GLU A 53 -29.48 -25.97 -33.80
CA GLU A 53 -29.04 -26.78 -34.93
C GLU A 53 -28.87 -25.96 -36.22
N ASP A 54 -29.68 -24.92 -36.42
CA ASP A 54 -29.52 -24.04 -37.56
C ASP A 54 -28.37 -23.03 -37.33
N PHE A 55 -28.15 -22.60 -36.09
CA PHE A 55 -26.98 -21.78 -35.72
C PHE A 55 -25.67 -22.54 -35.89
N LYS A 56 -25.60 -23.82 -35.48
CA LYS A 56 -24.44 -24.69 -35.71
C LYS A 56 -24.08 -24.82 -37.19
N LYS A 57 -25.10 -24.88 -38.06
CA LYS A 57 -24.90 -24.99 -39.52
C LYS A 57 -24.45 -23.67 -40.15
N SER A 58 -24.79 -22.52 -39.56
CA SER A 58 -24.41 -21.20 -40.06
C SER A 58 -22.98 -20.78 -39.66
N GLN A 59 -22.41 -21.39 -38.62
CA GLN A 59 -21.03 -21.12 -38.20
C GLN A 59 -19.99 -21.69 -39.18
N PRO A 60 -18.91 -20.95 -39.49
CA PRO A 60 -17.82 -21.45 -40.33
C PRO A 60 -17.23 -22.75 -39.75
N LYS A 61 -17.19 -23.82 -40.55
CA LYS A 61 -16.70 -25.17 -40.18
C LYS A 61 -17.55 -25.94 -39.16
N GLY A 62 -18.78 -25.52 -38.88
CA GLY A 62 -19.71 -26.29 -38.03
C GLY A 62 -19.32 -26.36 -36.54
N LYS A 63 -18.40 -25.50 -36.09
CA LYS A 63 -18.01 -25.41 -34.68
C LYS A 63 -18.87 -24.38 -33.97
N LEU A 64 -19.55 -24.83 -32.91
CA LEU A 64 -20.39 -23.99 -32.07
C LEU A 64 -19.57 -23.08 -31.13
N TYR A 65 -18.40 -23.57 -30.71
CA TYR A 65 -17.49 -22.89 -29.81
C TYR A 65 -16.18 -22.62 -30.55
N SER A 66 -15.69 -21.38 -30.47
CA SER A 66 -14.33 -21.04 -30.84
C SER A 66 -13.34 -21.94 -30.07
N SER A 67 -12.24 -22.37 -30.70
CA SER A 67 -11.22 -23.11 -29.96
C SER A 67 -10.66 -22.24 -28.84
N GLN A 68 -10.07 -22.86 -27.80
CA GLN A 68 -9.38 -22.10 -26.76
C GLN A 68 -8.33 -21.15 -27.36
N GLU A 69 -7.64 -21.57 -28.42
CA GLU A 69 -6.71 -20.73 -29.17
C GLU A 69 -7.40 -19.57 -29.90
N GLU A 70 -8.58 -19.76 -30.51
CA GLU A 70 -9.35 -18.67 -31.15
C GLU A 70 -9.93 -17.70 -30.11
N VAL A 71 -10.45 -18.22 -28.99
CA VAL A 71 -10.90 -17.40 -27.86
C VAL A 71 -9.75 -16.57 -27.31
N MET A 72 -8.60 -17.18 -27.04
CA MET A 72 -7.43 -16.46 -26.55
C MET A 72 -6.85 -15.52 -27.60
N ALA A 73 -6.84 -15.89 -28.88
CA ALA A 73 -6.38 -15.02 -29.97
C ALA A 73 -7.32 -13.82 -30.21
N VAL A 74 -8.59 -13.89 -29.82
CA VAL A 74 -9.54 -12.76 -29.90
C VAL A 74 -9.53 -11.95 -28.60
N LEU A 75 -9.52 -12.59 -27.44
CA LEU A 75 -9.53 -11.92 -26.13
C LEU A 75 -8.17 -11.27 -25.80
N ALA A 76 -7.06 -11.90 -26.19
CA ALA A 76 -5.70 -11.39 -26.03
C ALA A 76 -5.07 -10.98 -27.38
N GLY A 77 -5.86 -10.98 -28.46
CA GLY A 77 -5.43 -10.49 -29.77
C GLY A 77 -5.21 -8.99 -29.73
N GLY A 78 -3.95 -8.55 -29.81
CA GLY A 78 -3.60 -7.13 -29.83
C GLY A 78 -3.53 -6.47 -28.46
N VAL A 79 -3.87 -7.17 -27.37
CA VAL A 79 -3.71 -6.71 -25.97
C VAL A 79 -2.86 -7.73 -25.24
N ASN A 80 -1.65 -7.35 -24.85
CA ASN A 80 -0.74 -8.27 -24.18
C ASN A 80 -1.20 -8.48 -22.73
N THR A 81 -1.63 -9.68 -22.38
CA THR A 81 -2.01 -10.02 -20.99
C THR A 81 -0.85 -10.63 -20.19
N HIS A 82 0.39 -10.67 -20.73
CA HIS A 82 1.54 -11.23 -20.02
C HIS A 82 2.85 -10.45 -20.29
N PRO A 83 3.53 -9.92 -19.26
CA PRO A 83 4.74 -9.11 -19.42
C PRO A 83 6.00 -9.87 -19.90
N SER A 84 5.99 -11.21 -19.94
CA SER A 84 7.25 -11.99 -19.96
C SER A 84 7.60 -12.77 -21.24
N HIS A 85 6.76 -12.78 -22.29
CA HIS A 85 7.06 -13.53 -23.53
C HIS A 85 6.76 -12.72 -24.80
N GLY A 86 7.75 -12.66 -25.69
CA GLY A 86 7.87 -11.66 -26.74
C GLY A 86 6.99 -11.79 -27.98
N ASP A 87 7.01 -10.65 -28.68
CA ASP A 87 6.92 -10.38 -30.11
C ASP A 87 5.63 -10.72 -30.86
N LYS A 88 4.65 -9.81 -30.69
CA LYS A 88 4.13 -8.93 -31.76
C LYS A 88 3.08 -7.96 -31.16
N ALA A 89 3.53 -6.79 -30.72
CA ALA A 89 2.68 -5.83 -29.98
C ALA A 89 2.11 -4.71 -30.87
N TRP A 90 0.90 -4.24 -30.52
CA TRP A 90 0.55 -2.83 -30.61
C TRP A 90 1.22 -2.10 -29.44
N LYS A 91 1.96 -1.02 -29.71
CA LYS A 91 2.57 -0.16 -28.68
C LYS A 91 1.50 0.79 -28.12
N GLU A 92 0.54 0.28 -27.34
CA GLU A 92 -0.47 1.12 -26.69
C GLU A 92 -0.02 1.45 -25.25
N GLY A 93 -0.11 2.72 -24.84
CA GLY A 93 0.36 3.18 -23.51
C GLY A 93 1.87 3.38 -23.35
N LEU A 94 2.68 3.03 -24.36
CA LEU A 94 4.11 3.33 -24.38
C LEU A 94 4.33 4.76 -24.90
N MET A 95 5.14 5.54 -24.18
CA MET A 95 5.65 6.79 -24.74
C MET A 95 6.55 6.47 -25.95
N PHE A 96 6.69 7.42 -26.87
CA PHE A 96 7.38 7.29 -28.16
C PHE A 96 8.82 6.78 -28.01
N GLU A 97 9.45 6.33 -29.12
CA GLU A 97 10.85 5.87 -29.11
C GLU A 97 11.78 6.84 -28.35
N GLY A 98 12.40 6.34 -27.28
CA GLY A 98 13.25 7.12 -26.36
C GLY A 98 12.67 7.32 -24.96
N ILE A 99 11.37 7.08 -24.75
CA ILE A 99 10.74 7.05 -23.43
C ILE A 99 9.90 5.77 -23.33
N ALA A 100 10.49 4.68 -22.86
CA ALA A 100 9.77 3.45 -22.57
C ALA A 100 9.73 3.26 -21.04
N PRO A 101 8.70 2.58 -20.48
CA PRO A 101 8.75 2.08 -19.12
C PRO A 101 10.05 1.32 -18.88
N TYR A 102 10.58 1.40 -17.66
CA TYR A 102 11.81 0.71 -17.33
C TYR A 102 11.57 -0.81 -17.28
N GLY A 103 12.22 -1.54 -18.19
CA GLY A 103 12.10 -3.00 -18.30
C GLY A 103 10.74 -3.47 -18.82
N ASP A 104 10.62 -4.79 -19.00
CA ASP A 104 9.41 -5.40 -19.58
C ASP A 104 8.30 -5.63 -18.53
N HIS A 105 8.61 -5.46 -17.23
CA HIS A 105 7.69 -5.72 -16.12
C HIS A 105 6.77 -4.53 -15.80
N MET A 106 7.14 -3.30 -16.17
CA MET A 106 6.29 -2.12 -15.95
C MET A 106 5.16 -2.09 -16.98
N ILE A 107 3.92 -2.09 -16.50
CA ILE A 107 2.72 -2.06 -17.34
C ILE A 107 2.47 -0.65 -17.87
N SER A 108 2.78 0.37 -17.06
CA SER A 108 2.67 1.77 -17.46
C SER A 108 3.88 2.58 -17.00
N GLY A 109 4.37 3.44 -17.90
CA GLY A 109 5.45 4.37 -17.61
C GLY A 109 5.00 5.59 -16.80
N SER A 110 3.70 5.85 -16.65
CA SER A 110 3.21 7.03 -15.92
C SER A 110 2.48 6.68 -14.64
N ASN A 111 1.83 5.51 -14.64
CA ASN A 111 0.97 5.08 -13.56
C ASN A 111 1.48 3.77 -12.98
N TRP A 112 1.33 3.61 -11.67
CA TRP A 112 1.47 2.33 -11.01
C TRP A 112 0.09 1.84 -10.58
N TYR A 113 -0.27 0.63 -11.02
CA TYR A 113 -1.49 -0.04 -10.57
C TYR A 113 -1.08 -1.11 -9.53
N PRO A 114 -1.54 -0.99 -8.28
CA PRO A 114 -1.10 -1.92 -7.25
C PRO A 114 -1.38 -3.38 -7.58
N ARG A 115 -0.45 -4.27 -7.24
CA ARG A 115 -0.48 -5.73 -7.50
C ARG A 115 -0.45 -6.15 -8.97
N THR A 116 -0.08 -5.24 -9.87
CA THR A 116 0.08 -5.57 -11.30
C THR A 116 1.54 -5.72 -11.71
N GLU A 117 2.48 -5.31 -10.85
CA GLU A 117 3.93 -5.30 -11.13
C GLU A 117 4.70 -5.80 -9.91
N GLU A 118 5.58 -6.77 -10.13
CA GLU A 118 6.54 -7.28 -9.14
C GLU A 118 7.78 -6.39 -9.10
N VAL A 119 8.33 -6.17 -7.89
CA VAL A 119 9.61 -5.47 -7.72
C VAL A 119 10.75 -6.36 -8.21
N GLN A 120 11.56 -5.87 -9.14
CA GLN A 120 12.62 -6.66 -9.77
C GLN A 120 13.85 -6.85 -8.84
N PRO A 121 14.67 -7.90 -9.04
CA PRO A 121 15.79 -8.22 -8.15
C PRO A 121 16.84 -7.11 -7.94
N ASP A 122 16.95 -6.15 -8.86
CA ASP A 122 17.86 -4.99 -8.81
C ASP A 122 17.11 -3.64 -8.67
N GLU A 123 15.87 -3.68 -8.18
CA GLU A 123 14.99 -2.53 -8.05
C GLU A 123 14.68 -2.19 -6.59
N MET A 124 14.61 -0.88 -6.32
CA MET A 124 14.04 -0.29 -5.12
C MET A 124 12.77 0.47 -5.52
N ARG A 125 11.62 0.10 -4.93
CA ARG A 125 10.35 0.80 -5.10
C ARG A 125 10.01 1.57 -3.83
N VAL A 126 9.81 2.89 -3.94
CA VAL A 126 9.48 3.78 -2.80
C VAL A 126 8.11 4.40 -3.06
N THR A 127 7.16 4.20 -2.14
CA THR A 127 5.79 4.69 -2.26
C THR A 127 5.47 5.63 -1.10
N PHE A 128 4.95 6.81 -1.43
CA PHE A 128 4.52 7.80 -0.44
C PHE A 128 3.09 7.48 0.01
N MET A 129 2.97 6.86 1.18
CA MET A 129 1.69 6.39 1.76
C MET A 129 1.00 7.46 2.61
N GLY A 130 1.68 8.55 2.90
CA GLY A 130 1.14 9.74 3.55
C GLY A 130 2.14 10.88 3.44
N THR A 131 1.65 12.10 3.25
CA THR A 131 2.47 13.19 2.69
C THR A 131 2.22 14.55 3.34
N SER A 132 1.42 14.63 4.40
CA SER A 132 1.06 15.90 5.04
C SER A 132 0.89 15.77 6.56
N PRO A 133 1.31 16.77 7.36
CA PRO A 133 1.00 16.77 8.79
C PRO A 133 -0.51 16.89 9.08
N LEU A 134 -1.26 17.49 8.15
CA LEU A 134 -2.70 17.64 8.25
C LEU A 134 -3.41 16.66 7.32
N ILE A 135 -4.23 15.79 7.88
CA ILE A 135 -5.06 14.87 7.09
C ILE A 135 -6.06 15.66 6.26
N ARG A 136 -6.10 15.37 4.96
CA ARG A 136 -7.03 15.93 4.00
C ARG A 136 -7.26 14.95 2.86
N PRO A 137 -8.35 15.09 2.07
CA PRO A 137 -8.56 14.22 0.91
C PRO A 137 -7.32 14.20 0.01
N GLY A 138 -6.80 13.01 -0.27
CA GLY A 138 -5.58 12.80 -1.05
C GLY A 138 -4.24 12.99 -0.31
N GLN A 139 -4.24 13.39 0.97
CA GLN A 139 -3.04 13.42 1.80
C GLN A 139 -3.28 13.02 3.26
N MET A 140 -2.74 11.86 3.63
CA MET A 140 -2.69 11.32 4.98
C MET A 140 -1.41 11.77 5.70
N ASN A 141 -1.31 11.42 6.98
CA ASN A 141 -0.13 11.70 7.78
C ASN A 141 1.08 10.84 7.36
N THR A 142 2.26 11.42 7.54
CA THR A 142 3.49 11.04 6.85
C THR A 142 3.83 9.57 7.01
N SER A 143 4.06 8.92 5.87
CA SER A 143 4.51 7.53 5.82
C SER A 143 5.11 7.22 4.45
N ILE A 144 6.29 6.59 4.45
CA ILE A 144 7.00 6.19 3.24
C ILE A 144 7.26 4.68 3.31
N TYR A 145 6.81 3.96 2.28
CA TYR A 145 7.01 2.52 2.14
C TYR A 145 8.13 2.23 1.15
N VAL A 146 9.05 1.35 1.51
CA VAL A 146 10.17 0.93 0.66
C VAL A 146 10.10 -0.57 0.46
N GLU A 147 10.10 -1.01 -0.79
CA GLU A 147 10.21 -2.41 -1.20
C GLU A 147 11.52 -2.60 -1.97
N LEU A 148 12.25 -3.67 -1.67
CA LEU A 148 13.50 -4.01 -2.31
C LEU A 148 13.36 -5.32 -3.10
N GLY A 149 14.12 -5.44 -4.19
CA GLY A 149 14.15 -6.63 -5.05
C GLY A 149 14.60 -7.92 -4.38
N ASN A 150 15.19 -7.86 -3.18
CA ASN A 150 15.49 -9.04 -2.36
C ASN A 150 14.29 -9.51 -1.51
N GLY A 151 13.14 -8.83 -1.61
CA GLY A 151 11.91 -9.14 -0.87
C GLY A 151 11.82 -8.49 0.51
N SER A 152 12.83 -7.73 0.94
CA SER A 152 12.77 -6.90 2.15
C SER A 152 11.87 -5.69 1.92
N ASN A 153 11.15 -5.29 2.96
CA ASN A 153 10.35 -4.07 2.94
C ASN A 153 10.51 -3.30 4.27
N PHE A 154 10.34 -1.98 4.21
CA PHE A 154 10.56 -1.08 5.33
C PHE A 154 9.56 0.06 5.31
N VAL A 155 9.13 0.50 6.48
CA VAL A 155 8.27 1.67 6.67
C VAL A 155 9.06 2.76 7.37
N PHE A 156 9.06 3.97 6.82
CA PHE A 156 9.63 5.16 7.43
C PHE A 156 8.47 6.12 7.76
N ASP A 157 8.23 6.29 9.07
CA ASP A 157 7.04 6.87 9.66
C ASP A 157 5.73 6.12 9.28
N ILE A 158 4.76 6.14 10.18
CA ILE A 158 3.43 5.53 10.00
C ILE A 158 2.36 6.44 10.62
N GLY A 159 2.13 7.56 9.96
CA GLY A 159 1.15 8.56 10.36
C GLY A 159 -0.31 8.08 10.27
N GLU A 160 -1.19 8.77 10.98
CA GLU A 160 -2.65 8.55 10.95
C GLU A 160 -3.21 8.53 9.51
N GLY A 161 -4.13 7.59 9.23
CA GLY A 161 -4.77 7.45 7.92
C GLY A 161 -3.92 6.76 6.84
N SER A 162 -2.59 6.75 6.96
CA SER A 162 -1.70 6.15 5.94
C SER A 162 -1.98 4.67 5.69
N VAL A 163 -2.44 3.91 6.71
CA VAL A 163 -2.80 2.49 6.59
C VAL A 163 -3.87 2.24 5.52
N ALA A 164 -4.77 3.19 5.29
CA ALA A 164 -5.75 3.08 4.21
C ALA A 164 -5.07 2.98 2.84
N ASN A 165 -3.99 3.74 2.62
CA ASN A 165 -3.20 3.68 1.40
C ASN A 165 -2.41 2.38 1.27
N TYR A 166 -1.89 1.82 2.36
CA TYR A 166 -1.29 0.47 2.35
C TYR A 166 -2.30 -0.60 1.93
N ILE A 167 -3.51 -0.56 2.48
CA ILE A 167 -4.60 -1.49 2.11
C ILE A 167 -4.99 -1.28 0.64
N ALA A 168 -5.09 -0.03 0.19
CA ALA A 168 -5.40 0.30 -1.21
C ALA A 168 -4.32 -0.15 -2.19
N ALA A 169 -3.06 -0.06 -1.77
CA ALA A 169 -1.90 -0.59 -2.48
C ALA A 169 -1.83 -2.13 -2.47
N GLY A 170 -2.73 -2.81 -1.76
CA GLY A 170 -2.69 -4.25 -1.62
C GLY A 170 -1.41 -4.72 -0.93
N VAL A 171 -0.95 -3.99 0.08
CA VAL A 171 0.11 -4.46 0.98
C VAL A 171 -0.54 -5.24 2.11
N ALA A 172 -0.04 -6.45 2.39
CA ALA A 172 -0.57 -7.24 3.49
C ALA A 172 -0.03 -6.70 4.81
N LEU A 173 -0.93 -6.41 5.76
CA LEU A 173 -0.54 -5.76 7.02
C LEU A 173 0.43 -6.60 7.87
N ASN A 174 0.45 -7.92 7.67
CA ASN A 174 1.37 -8.80 8.40
C ASN A 174 2.80 -8.79 7.85
N GLU A 175 3.03 -8.21 6.67
CA GLU A 175 4.37 -7.99 6.11
C GLU A 175 5.00 -6.68 6.56
N LEU A 176 4.22 -5.78 7.17
CA LEU A 176 4.70 -4.53 7.75
C LEU A 176 5.28 -4.79 9.15
N ASP A 177 6.53 -5.26 9.22
CA ASP A 177 7.16 -5.69 10.48
C ASP A 177 8.44 -4.91 10.86
N HIS A 178 8.93 -4.02 9.99
CA HIS A 178 10.04 -3.08 10.28
C HIS A 178 9.62 -1.63 10.06
N ILE A 179 9.41 -0.89 11.16
CA ILE A 179 8.97 0.52 11.15
C ILE A 179 10.03 1.41 11.81
N PHE A 180 10.50 2.42 11.07
CA PHE A 180 11.45 3.43 11.53
C PHE A 180 10.72 4.75 11.78
N ILE A 181 10.75 5.25 13.01
CA ILE A 181 10.04 6.47 13.43
C ILE A 181 11.04 7.61 13.59
N THR A 182 10.93 8.64 12.75
CA THR A 182 11.85 9.79 12.75
C THR A 182 11.77 10.57 14.06
N HIS A 183 10.56 10.80 14.57
CA HIS A 183 10.30 11.51 15.81
C HIS A 183 8.87 11.27 16.31
N LEU A 184 8.56 11.78 17.50
CA LEU A 184 7.33 11.45 18.23
C LEU A 184 6.22 12.52 18.11
N HIS A 185 6.15 13.23 16.98
CA HIS A 185 4.90 13.90 16.63
C HIS A 185 3.88 12.89 16.13
N VAL A 186 2.62 13.13 16.47
CA VAL A 186 1.50 12.19 16.25
C VAL A 186 1.35 11.84 14.76
N ASP A 187 1.59 12.79 13.87
CA ASP A 187 1.51 12.59 12.42
C ASP A 187 2.61 11.69 11.83
N HIS A 188 3.54 11.17 12.65
CA HIS A 188 4.59 10.25 12.20
C HIS A 188 4.47 8.84 12.77
N TYR A 189 3.64 8.60 13.79
CA TYR A 189 3.55 7.27 14.43
C TYR A 189 2.14 6.81 14.77
N ASN A 190 1.11 7.66 14.70
CA ASN A 190 -0.17 7.37 15.35
C ASN A 190 -0.96 6.20 14.74
N ALA A 191 -0.56 5.67 13.59
CA ALA A 191 -1.12 4.42 13.07
C ALA A 191 -0.44 3.15 13.64
N LEU A 192 0.60 3.26 14.47
CA LEU A 192 1.23 2.12 15.17
C LEU A 192 0.25 1.25 15.98
N PRO A 193 -0.67 1.80 16.82
CA PRO A 193 -1.67 1.00 17.53
C PRO A 193 -2.49 0.10 16.60
N TYR A 194 -2.88 0.65 15.45
CA TYR A 194 -3.67 -0.06 14.45
C TYR A 194 -2.84 -1.19 13.82
N ILE A 195 -1.63 -0.89 13.36
CA ILE A 195 -0.75 -1.89 12.73
C ILE A 195 -0.36 -2.99 13.71
N TYR A 196 -0.10 -2.64 14.97
CA TYR A 196 0.23 -3.61 16.02
C TYR A 196 -0.87 -4.66 16.15
N GLN A 197 -2.12 -4.22 16.37
CA GLN A 197 -3.21 -5.14 16.64
C GLN A 197 -3.72 -5.84 15.37
N PHE A 198 -4.04 -5.08 14.33
CA PHE A 198 -4.63 -5.64 13.11
C PHE A 198 -3.61 -6.38 12.26
N GLY A 199 -2.33 -6.01 12.28
CA GLY A 199 -1.28 -6.82 11.64
C GLY A 199 -1.08 -8.17 12.34
N GLY A 200 -1.13 -8.19 13.69
CA GLY A 200 -1.09 -9.42 14.47
C GLY A 200 -2.29 -10.34 14.20
N TRP A 201 -3.49 -9.77 14.21
CA TRP A 201 -4.73 -10.48 13.85
C TRP A 201 -4.71 -10.99 12.41
N ASN A 202 -4.13 -10.22 11.48
CA ASN A 202 -3.99 -10.56 10.07
C ASN A 202 -2.79 -11.49 9.79
N GLY A 203 -2.35 -12.31 10.74
CA GLY A 203 -1.38 -13.39 10.48
C GLY A 203 0.08 -13.07 10.81
N ARG A 204 0.42 -11.93 11.44
CA ARG A 204 1.79 -11.68 11.94
C ARG A 204 2.07 -12.43 13.24
N TRP A 205 1.78 -13.73 13.27
CA TRP A 205 1.78 -14.56 14.47
C TRP A 205 3.18 -14.87 15.00
N GLU A 206 4.11 -15.14 14.09
CA GLU A 206 5.44 -15.64 14.44
C GLU A 206 6.53 -14.56 14.39
N LYS A 207 6.19 -13.36 13.97
CA LYS A 207 7.13 -12.23 13.84
C LYS A 207 6.72 -11.08 14.77
N PRO A 208 7.65 -10.45 15.49
CA PRO A 208 7.35 -9.24 16.25
C PRO A 208 7.11 -8.07 15.30
N LEU A 209 6.46 -7.02 15.81
CA LEU A 209 6.54 -5.70 15.18
C LEU A 209 7.81 -5.00 15.67
N ASN A 210 8.78 -4.79 14.77
CA ASN A 210 10.02 -4.08 15.10
C ASN A 210 9.83 -2.59 14.90
N VAL A 211 9.98 -1.83 15.99
CA VAL A 211 9.93 -0.36 15.97
C VAL A 211 11.31 0.19 16.29
N TYR A 212 11.91 0.84 15.32
CA TYR A 212 13.17 1.56 15.45
C TYR A 212 12.87 3.02 15.64
N GLY A 213 13.40 3.64 16.68
CA GLY A 213 13.15 5.05 16.92
C GLY A 213 14.13 5.65 17.91
N PRO A 214 14.24 6.98 17.92
CA PRO A 214 15.20 7.67 18.76
C PRO A 214 14.78 7.67 20.23
N SER A 215 15.78 7.79 21.11
CA SER A 215 15.61 8.28 22.45
C SER A 215 15.30 9.79 22.44
N GLY A 216 14.69 10.30 23.51
CA GLY A 216 14.63 11.73 23.76
C GLY A 216 15.80 12.22 24.60
N ALA A 217 15.80 13.51 24.95
CA ALA A 217 16.74 14.07 25.94
C ALA A 217 16.67 13.37 27.31
N THR A 218 15.49 12.82 27.66
CA THR A 218 15.24 12.02 28.84
C THR A 218 14.36 10.82 28.46
N PRO A 219 14.35 9.73 29.25
CA PRO A 219 13.64 8.49 28.89
C PRO A 219 12.15 8.68 28.60
N GLU A 220 11.46 9.60 29.30
CA GLU A 220 10.03 9.87 29.09
C GLU A 220 9.68 10.48 27.72
N TYR A 221 10.68 10.94 26.97
CA TYR A 221 10.52 11.43 25.60
C TYR A 221 11.10 10.47 24.55
N GLY A 222 11.49 9.26 24.96
CA GLY A 222 12.01 8.22 24.06
C GLY A 222 10.92 7.35 23.45
N THR A 223 11.24 6.73 22.32
CA THR A 223 10.37 5.79 21.60
C THR A 223 9.89 4.65 22.50
N ARG A 224 10.73 4.14 23.40
CA ARG A 224 10.36 3.07 24.33
C ARG A 224 9.24 3.49 25.27
N HIS A 225 9.36 4.68 25.87
CA HIS A 225 8.34 5.19 26.77
C HIS A 225 7.04 5.51 26.04
N MET A 226 7.12 6.01 24.79
CA MET A 226 5.94 6.19 23.94
C MET A 226 5.22 4.86 23.70
N ILE A 227 5.93 3.78 23.37
CA ILE A 227 5.33 2.45 23.14
C ILE A 227 4.74 1.88 24.44
N GLU A 228 5.39 2.07 25.59
CA GLU A 228 4.84 1.69 26.90
C GLU A 228 3.52 2.42 27.18
N GLY A 229 3.51 3.75 27.02
CA GLY A 229 2.30 4.57 27.19
C GLY A 229 1.20 4.22 26.18
N MET A 230 1.56 3.93 24.94
CA MET A 230 0.63 3.46 23.90
C MET A 230 -0.04 2.16 24.32
N LYS A 231 0.72 1.16 24.79
CA LYS A 231 0.16 -0.11 25.27
C LYS A 231 -0.78 0.06 26.46
N MET A 232 -0.45 0.97 27.38
CA MET A 232 -1.35 1.32 28.49
C MET A 232 -2.65 1.95 27.98
N MET A 233 -2.56 2.88 27.02
CA MET A 233 -3.71 3.52 26.39
C MET A 233 -4.60 2.50 25.67
N THR A 234 -4.01 1.51 25.01
CA THR A 234 -4.73 0.51 24.21
C THR A 234 -5.06 -0.77 24.96
N ASN A 235 -4.86 -0.84 26.28
CA ASN A 235 -4.94 -2.09 27.03
C ASN A 235 -6.25 -2.85 26.83
N TRP A 236 -7.40 -2.14 26.85
CA TRP A 236 -8.71 -2.78 26.58
C TRP A 236 -8.75 -3.44 25.20
N HIS A 237 -8.20 -2.78 24.19
CA HIS A 237 -8.19 -3.28 22.81
C HIS A 237 -7.28 -4.50 22.68
N THR A 238 -6.09 -4.45 23.27
CA THR A 238 -5.14 -5.56 23.29
C THR A 238 -5.74 -6.80 23.97
N ASP A 239 -6.27 -6.65 25.19
CA ASP A 239 -6.89 -7.75 25.94
C ASP A 239 -8.08 -8.35 25.19
N ALA A 240 -8.89 -7.49 24.55
CA ALA A 240 -10.04 -7.93 23.76
C ALA A 240 -9.66 -8.74 22.52
N PHE A 241 -8.49 -8.49 21.91
CA PHE A 241 -8.00 -9.23 20.77
C PHE A 241 -7.22 -10.50 21.14
N ASP A 242 -6.77 -10.63 22.38
CA ASP A 242 -6.05 -11.82 22.87
C ASP A 242 -6.93 -13.10 22.89
N VAL A 243 -8.23 -13.00 22.54
CA VAL A 243 -9.12 -14.14 22.23
C VAL A 243 -8.96 -14.70 20.81
N PHE A 244 -8.12 -14.07 20.00
CA PHE A 244 -7.71 -14.55 18.69
C PHE A 244 -6.22 -14.90 18.71
N PRO A 245 -5.74 -15.69 17.74
CA PRO A 245 -4.31 -15.78 17.44
C PRO A 245 -3.77 -14.37 17.14
N ALA A 246 -2.99 -13.84 18.07
CA ALA A 246 -2.37 -12.52 17.97
C ALA A 246 -0.86 -12.65 17.86
N GLY A 247 -0.25 -11.68 17.17
CA GLY A 247 1.18 -11.66 16.91
C GLY A 247 2.08 -11.53 18.13
N ASN A 248 3.36 -11.78 17.90
CA ASN A 248 4.41 -11.46 18.86
C ASN A 248 4.40 -9.96 19.19
N ASP A 249 4.89 -9.63 20.38
CA ASP A 249 4.85 -8.28 20.91
C ASP A 249 5.75 -7.30 20.13
N ILE A 250 5.64 -6.00 20.41
CA ILE A 250 6.51 -4.96 19.84
C ILE A 250 7.93 -5.10 20.40
N VAL A 251 8.92 -5.23 19.52
CA VAL A 251 10.34 -5.11 19.87
C VAL A 251 10.79 -3.69 19.57
N VAL A 252 11.13 -2.95 20.63
CA VAL A 252 11.59 -1.56 20.51
C VAL A 252 13.12 -1.52 20.43
N HIS A 253 13.61 -1.14 19.27
CA HIS A 253 15.01 -0.84 18.96
C HIS A 253 15.25 0.67 19.15
N GLU A 254 15.29 1.09 20.41
CA GLU A 254 15.57 2.49 20.76
C GLU A 254 17.08 2.77 20.66
N PHE A 255 17.43 3.82 19.92
CA PHE A 255 18.82 4.26 19.74
C PHE A 255 19.05 5.66 20.31
N ASP A 256 20.29 5.98 20.69
CA ASP A 256 20.63 7.33 21.14
C ASP A 256 20.55 8.31 19.98
N PHE A 257 19.62 9.27 20.03
CA PHE A 257 19.45 10.24 18.94
C PHE A 257 20.73 11.01 18.59
N ARG A 258 21.70 11.08 19.51
CA ARG A 258 22.97 11.80 19.34
C ARG A 258 24.05 11.00 18.59
N ASP A 259 23.84 9.72 18.33
CA ASP A 259 24.78 8.85 17.61
C ASP A 259 24.76 9.12 16.10
N ASP A 260 25.33 10.25 15.67
CA ASP A 260 25.28 10.66 14.28
C ASP A 260 26.06 9.70 13.37
N GLY A 261 25.36 9.01 12.48
CA GLY A 261 25.88 7.97 11.60
C GLY A 261 25.84 6.56 12.20
N GLY A 262 25.19 6.39 13.35
CA GLY A 262 24.97 5.09 13.98
C GLY A 262 24.18 4.16 13.06
N VAL A 263 24.54 2.88 13.06
CA VAL A 263 23.84 1.82 12.31
C VAL A 263 22.77 1.21 13.22
N ILE A 264 21.50 1.29 12.81
CA ILE A 264 20.35 0.82 13.59
C ILE A 264 19.69 -0.44 13.00
N TYR A 265 20.04 -0.78 11.77
CA TYR A 265 19.65 -2.01 11.09
C TYR A 265 20.78 -2.42 10.14
N ASP A 266 21.16 -3.70 10.15
CA ASP A 266 22.18 -4.27 9.27
C ASP A 266 21.91 -5.76 9.07
N GLN A 267 21.08 -6.08 8.08
CA GLN A 267 20.67 -7.46 7.75
C GLN A 267 20.39 -7.55 6.23
N ASP A 268 20.58 -8.73 5.64
CA ASP A 268 20.24 -9.03 4.24
C ASP A 268 20.80 -8.05 3.19
N ASN A 269 22.01 -7.55 3.44
CA ASN A 269 22.70 -6.51 2.65
C ASN A 269 22.00 -5.14 2.66
N VAL A 270 21.10 -4.91 3.61
CA VAL A 270 20.45 -3.63 3.86
C VAL A 270 20.96 -3.05 5.17
N GLN A 271 21.43 -1.81 5.11
CA GLN A 271 21.86 -1.05 6.26
C GLN A 271 20.99 0.22 6.39
N VAL A 272 20.54 0.52 7.60
CA VAL A 272 19.92 1.82 7.91
C VAL A 272 20.78 2.54 8.93
N ILE A 273 21.23 3.75 8.57
CA ILE A 273 21.91 4.67 9.48
C ILE A 273 21.00 5.84 9.84
N HIS A 274 21.29 6.52 10.95
CA HIS A 274 20.56 7.71 11.37
C HIS A 274 21.48 8.88 11.75
N TRP A 275 20.92 10.08 11.89
CA TRP A 275 21.55 11.25 12.49
C TRP A 275 20.51 12.16 13.11
N ARG A 276 20.91 12.99 14.08
CA ARG A 276 19.96 13.90 14.76
C ARG A 276 19.44 15.00 13.83
N ARG A 277 18.21 15.44 14.07
CA ARG A 277 17.54 16.55 13.38
C ARG A 277 17.20 17.67 14.35
N SER A 278 17.14 18.90 13.85
CA SER A 278 16.75 20.07 14.63
C SER A 278 15.25 20.35 14.42
N HIS A 279 14.42 19.78 15.28
CA HIS A 279 12.97 19.87 15.15
C HIS A 279 12.27 19.87 16.51
N ALA A 280 11.66 20.99 16.91
CA ALA A 280 10.89 21.25 18.14
C ALA A 280 11.55 20.90 19.49
N LYS A 281 11.96 19.65 19.66
CA LYS A 281 12.52 19.05 20.86
C LYS A 281 13.57 18.01 20.48
N ASP A 282 14.60 17.86 21.32
CA ASP A 282 15.61 16.81 21.19
C ASP A 282 14.97 15.41 21.11
N GLY A 283 15.33 14.68 20.04
CA GLY A 283 14.87 13.33 19.75
C GLY A 283 14.68 13.08 18.26
N ALA A 284 14.39 14.11 17.45
CA ALA A 284 14.18 13.90 16.01
C ALA A 284 15.42 13.36 15.27
N SER A 285 15.21 12.46 14.32
CA SER A 285 16.26 11.79 13.55
C SER A 285 15.90 11.64 12.07
N GLY A 286 16.91 11.75 11.21
CA GLY A 286 16.83 11.41 9.78
C GLY A 286 17.47 10.07 9.51
N TYR A 287 17.10 9.43 8.40
CA TYR A 287 17.55 8.09 8.03
C TYR A 287 18.15 8.03 6.63
N ARG A 288 19.13 7.13 6.48
CA ARG A 288 19.59 6.66 5.17
C ARG A 288 19.57 5.15 5.13
N LEU A 289 18.76 4.62 4.23
CA LEU A 289 18.77 3.21 3.85
C LEU A 289 19.79 3.03 2.72
N ASN A 290 20.67 2.05 2.86
CA ASN A 290 21.64 1.60 1.88
C ASN A 290 21.40 0.11 1.61
N TRP A 291 21.10 -0.24 0.36
CA TRP A 291 20.94 -1.63 -0.07
C TRP A 291 22.05 -2.00 -1.04
N THR A 292 22.91 -2.94 -0.62
CA THR A 292 24.01 -3.45 -1.44
C THR A 292 23.49 -4.56 -2.35
N GLN A 293 23.45 -4.30 -3.64
CA GLN A 293 23.03 -5.23 -4.68
C GLN A 293 24.10 -6.31 -4.93
N LYS A 294 23.72 -7.39 -5.61
CA LYS A 294 24.62 -8.53 -5.91
C LYS A 294 25.88 -8.14 -6.69
N ASP A 295 25.82 -7.08 -7.51
CA ASP A 295 26.96 -6.56 -8.28
C ASP A 295 27.84 -5.57 -7.49
N GLY A 296 27.52 -5.34 -6.21
CA GLY A 296 28.24 -4.44 -5.32
C GLY A 296 27.76 -2.98 -5.37
N ARG A 297 26.79 -2.63 -6.23
CA ARG A 297 26.18 -1.29 -6.21
C ARG A 297 25.35 -1.10 -4.96
N VAL A 298 25.53 0.04 -4.28
CA VAL A 298 24.71 0.41 -3.11
C VAL A 298 23.61 1.38 -3.53
N LEU A 299 22.36 0.93 -3.70
CA LEU A 299 21.23 1.85 -3.88
C LEU A 299 20.84 2.48 -2.54
N SER A 300 20.50 3.77 -2.56
CA SER A 300 20.25 4.52 -1.32
C SER A 300 19.01 5.42 -1.36
N MET A 301 18.25 5.39 -0.26
CA MET A 301 17.13 6.29 0.01
C MET A 301 17.40 7.05 1.30
N VAL A 302 17.18 8.35 1.29
CA VAL A 302 17.25 9.22 2.47
C VAL A 302 15.88 9.80 2.75
N TRP A 303 15.46 9.71 4.02
CA TRP A 303 14.31 10.44 4.56
C TRP A 303 14.77 11.25 5.76
N THR A 304 14.69 12.58 5.69
CA THR A 304 15.21 13.42 6.78
C THR A 304 14.31 13.48 8.01
N GLY A 305 13.05 13.06 7.91
CA GLY A 305 12.02 13.48 8.84
C GLY A 305 11.88 15.00 8.86
N ASP A 306 11.24 15.49 9.91
CA ASP A 306 11.06 16.92 10.13
C ASP A 306 12.32 17.55 10.73
N GLY A 307 12.54 18.82 10.39
CA GLY A 307 13.55 19.65 11.00
C GLY A 307 14.09 20.75 10.10
N ARG A 308 14.82 21.66 10.72
CA ARG A 308 15.65 22.67 10.07
C ARG A 308 16.76 21.99 9.24
N PRO A 309 17.27 22.61 8.16
CA PRO A 309 18.42 22.11 7.44
C PRO A 309 19.67 22.13 8.34
N THR A 310 20.50 21.09 8.28
CA THR A 310 21.69 20.92 9.12
C THR A 310 22.90 20.45 8.31
N GLU A 311 24.10 20.66 8.84
CA GLU A 311 25.33 20.11 8.25
C GLU A 311 25.36 18.58 8.27
N LEU A 312 24.61 17.94 9.18
CA LEU A 312 24.51 16.48 9.25
C LEU A 312 23.75 15.93 8.04
N ASP A 313 22.71 16.63 7.56
CA ASP A 313 22.03 16.24 6.31
C ASP A 313 23.03 16.25 5.15
N LEU A 314 23.87 17.29 5.07
CA LEU A 314 24.88 17.41 4.02
C LEU A 314 25.90 16.28 4.09
N LYS A 315 26.26 15.84 5.30
CA LYS A 315 27.23 14.77 5.53
C LYS A 315 26.66 13.39 5.20
N TYR A 316 25.52 13.04 5.78
CA TYR A 316 24.99 11.67 5.72
C TYR A 316 24.10 11.41 4.51
N ALA A 317 23.44 12.42 3.96
CA ALA A 317 22.65 12.27 2.74
C ALA A 317 23.51 12.33 1.46
N LYS A 318 24.78 12.74 1.55
CA LYS A 318 25.65 12.99 0.38
C LYS A 318 25.61 11.87 -0.65
N GLY A 319 25.34 12.26 -1.90
CA GLY A 319 25.32 11.36 -3.07
C GLY A 319 24.25 10.28 -3.01
N ALA A 320 23.16 10.48 -2.24
CA ALA A 320 22.05 9.54 -2.21
C ALA A 320 21.41 9.37 -3.59
N ASP A 321 20.87 8.19 -3.87
CA ASP A 321 20.13 7.97 -5.12
C ASP A 321 18.77 8.69 -5.07
N LEU A 322 18.05 8.52 -3.97
CA LEU A 322 16.81 9.25 -3.69
C LEU A 322 16.97 10.05 -2.39
N PHE A 323 16.87 11.37 -2.47
CA PHE A 323 16.87 12.26 -1.31
C PHE A 323 15.47 12.83 -1.08
N ILE A 324 14.89 12.53 0.08
CA ILE A 324 13.56 12.96 0.48
C ILE A 324 13.69 13.82 1.74
N THR A 325 13.10 15.02 1.71
CA THR A 325 13.04 15.91 2.87
C THR A 325 11.69 16.59 3.01
N GLU A 326 11.35 17.01 4.22
CA GLU A 326 10.19 17.87 4.46
C GLU A 326 10.36 19.24 3.78
N LEU A 327 9.25 19.94 3.54
CA LEU A 327 9.29 21.28 2.96
C LEU A 327 8.11 22.14 3.39
N GLN A 328 8.38 23.41 3.68
CA GLN A 328 7.36 24.45 3.84
C GLN A 328 7.58 25.59 2.84
N THR A 329 6.60 25.86 1.99
CA THR A 329 6.62 26.93 0.97
C THR A 329 6.53 28.31 1.62
N GLU A 330 7.36 29.27 1.20
CA GLU A 330 7.40 30.61 1.82
C GLU A 330 6.30 31.56 1.30
N LEU A 331 5.02 31.16 1.45
CA LEU A 331 3.85 31.98 1.11
C LEU A 331 3.07 32.49 2.34
N PHE A 332 3.75 32.67 3.47
CA PHE A 332 3.11 32.92 4.78
C PHE A 332 2.16 34.12 4.78
N GLY A 333 2.50 35.22 4.10
CA GLY A 333 1.63 36.39 4.01
C GLY A 333 0.30 36.10 3.32
N ILE A 334 0.31 35.26 2.28
CA ILE A 334 -0.89 34.85 1.54
C ILE A 334 -1.66 33.80 2.36
N SER A 335 -0.98 32.78 2.87
CA SER A 335 -1.59 31.75 3.72
C SER A 335 -2.28 32.36 4.93
N SER A 336 -1.71 33.41 5.52
CA SER A 336 -2.32 34.17 6.62
C SER A 336 -3.65 34.83 6.27
N ILE A 337 -3.81 35.36 5.05
CA ILE A 337 -5.07 35.96 4.61
C ILE A 337 -6.17 34.90 4.53
N ILE A 338 -5.82 33.68 4.10
CA ILE A 338 -6.76 32.57 3.93
C ILE A 338 -7.08 31.89 5.26
N GLN A 339 -6.06 31.58 6.07
CA GLN A 339 -6.21 30.81 7.32
C GLN A 339 -6.58 31.69 8.52
N GLY A 340 -6.42 33.01 8.41
CA GLY A 340 -6.67 33.94 9.52
C GLY A 340 -5.62 33.87 10.63
N ILE A 341 -4.47 33.25 10.38
CA ILE A 341 -3.36 33.15 11.33
C ILE A 341 -2.36 34.28 11.06
N PRO A 342 -1.90 35.04 12.07
CA PRO A 342 -0.89 36.07 11.88
C PRO A 342 0.40 35.53 11.20
N PRO A 343 0.95 36.20 10.18
CA PRO A 343 2.05 35.66 9.36
C PRO A 343 3.32 35.40 10.15
N PHE A 344 3.56 36.15 11.23
CA PHE A 344 4.71 35.92 12.09
C PHE A 344 4.68 34.54 12.75
N LEU A 345 3.50 33.95 13.02
CA LEU A 345 3.40 32.66 13.69
C LEU A 345 3.80 31.53 12.75
N ALA A 346 3.28 31.54 11.52
CA ALA A 346 3.69 30.59 10.48
C ALA A 346 5.19 30.73 10.19
N ARG A 347 5.68 31.97 10.06
CA ARG A 347 7.10 32.23 9.87
C ARG A 347 7.94 31.72 11.04
N TYR A 348 7.52 31.95 12.27
CA TYR A 348 8.19 31.46 13.47
C TYR A 348 8.28 29.93 13.47
N THR A 349 7.16 29.24 13.22
CA THR A 349 7.12 27.77 13.12
C THR A 349 8.14 27.26 12.11
N VAL A 350 8.14 27.84 10.90
CA VAL A 350 9.08 27.40 9.87
C VAL A 350 10.51 27.74 10.26
N ASP A 351 10.83 29.01 10.54
CA ASP A 351 12.18 29.52 10.82
C ASP A 351 12.87 28.81 12.00
N THR A 352 12.11 28.20 12.92
CA THR A 352 12.66 27.53 14.11
C THR A 352 12.61 26.01 14.05
N HIS A 353 11.68 25.40 13.30
CA HIS A 353 11.46 23.95 13.39
C HIS A 353 11.41 23.19 12.06
N HIS A 354 11.24 23.84 10.90
CA HIS A 354 11.02 23.17 9.62
C HIS A 354 11.97 23.63 8.52
N THR A 355 11.93 23.01 7.34
CA THR A 355 12.77 23.40 6.19
C THR A 355 11.98 24.25 5.18
N PRO A 356 12.31 25.54 4.98
CA PRO A 356 11.78 26.36 3.90
C PRO A 356 12.19 25.81 2.53
N ALA A 357 11.36 26.00 1.51
CA ALA A 357 11.61 25.46 0.17
C ALA A 357 12.95 25.91 -0.45
N TYR A 358 13.33 27.18 -0.28
CA TYR A 358 14.67 27.65 -0.67
C TYR A 358 15.79 26.83 -0.02
N ALA A 359 15.67 26.54 1.27
CA ALA A 359 16.66 25.76 1.99
C ALA A 359 16.68 24.28 1.57
N ALA A 360 15.52 23.71 1.24
CA ALA A 360 15.42 22.35 0.69
C ALA A 360 16.20 22.24 -0.62
N GLY A 361 16.02 23.20 -1.53
CA GLY A 361 16.80 23.31 -2.77
C GLY A 361 18.30 23.50 -2.52
N TYR A 362 18.68 24.31 -1.53
CA TYR A 362 20.08 24.50 -1.14
C TYR A 362 20.71 23.20 -0.63
N VAL A 363 20.04 22.49 0.27
CA VAL A 363 20.49 21.19 0.80
C VAL A 363 20.64 20.18 -0.32
N ALA A 364 19.64 20.03 -1.20
CA ALA A 364 19.73 19.14 -2.36
C ALA A 364 20.94 19.48 -3.26
N ASN A 365 21.21 20.77 -3.47
CA ASN A 365 22.38 21.21 -4.23
C ASN A 365 23.72 20.90 -3.54
N GLN A 366 23.76 20.77 -2.22
CA GLN A 366 24.97 20.30 -1.52
C GLN A 366 25.07 18.77 -1.51
N VAL A 367 23.94 18.09 -1.37
CA VAL A 367 23.84 16.62 -1.32
C VAL A 367 24.14 15.98 -2.68
N GLN A 368 23.75 16.64 -3.77
CA GLN A 368 23.85 16.15 -5.16
C GLN A 368 23.22 14.76 -5.36
N PRO A 369 21.92 14.58 -5.06
CA PRO A 369 21.25 13.30 -5.27
C PRO A 369 20.95 13.02 -6.76
N ARG A 370 20.72 11.75 -7.14
CA ARG A 370 20.21 11.43 -8.48
C ARG A 370 18.79 11.95 -8.69
N LEU A 371 17.94 11.79 -7.68
CA LEU A 371 16.57 12.30 -7.64
C LEU A 371 16.30 12.99 -6.29
N PHE A 372 15.86 14.24 -6.35
CA PHE A 372 15.42 15.00 -5.18
C PHE A 372 13.90 15.02 -5.09
N MET A 373 13.33 14.74 -3.92
CA MET A 373 11.90 14.83 -3.67
C MET A 373 11.57 15.49 -2.34
N THR A 374 10.40 16.12 -2.28
CA THR A 374 9.90 16.77 -1.06
C THR A 374 8.51 16.27 -0.69
N THR A 375 8.26 16.08 0.60
CA THR A 375 6.96 15.66 1.15
C THR A 375 6.70 16.42 2.45
N HIS A 376 5.74 15.97 3.28
CA HIS A 376 5.35 16.63 4.54
C HIS A 376 4.94 18.09 4.32
N MET A 377 4.04 18.29 3.36
CA MET A 377 3.63 19.61 2.90
C MET A 377 2.17 19.62 2.47
N THR A 378 1.64 20.83 2.32
CA THR A 378 0.36 21.04 1.64
C THR A 378 0.60 20.96 0.13
N TYR A 379 0.17 19.88 -0.52
CA TYR A 379 0.20 19.75 -1.99
C TYR A 379 -1.04 20.37 -2.64
N ASP A 380 -0.92 21.58 -3.16
CA ASP A 380 -2.03 22.33 -3.76
C ASP A 380 -1.55 23.06 -5.01
N ALA A 381 -2.34 23.06 -6.09
CA ALA A 381 -2.02 23.73 -7.33
C ALA A 381 -1.64 25.22 -7.14
N TYR A 382 -2.17 25.90 -6.11
CA TYR A 382 -1.81 27.29 -5.81
C TYR A 382 -0.45 27.46 -5.09
N LEU A 383 0.08 26.38 -4.49
CA LEU A 383 1.36 26.39 -3.76
C LEU A 383 2.49 25.72 -4.55
N ASN A 384 2.14 24.76 -5.41
CA ASN A 384 3.11 23.87 -6.05
C ASN A 384 4.09 24.64 -6.96
N GLU A 385 3.62 25.56 -7.79
CA GLU A 385 4.50 26.31 -8.71
C GLU A 385 5.48 27.22 -7.96
N GLU A 386 5.04 27.88 -6.88
CA GLU A 386 5.92 28.67 -6.03
C GLU A 386 6.92 27.77 -5.30
N THR A 387 6.48 26.61 -4.83
CA THR A 387 7.38 25.62 -4.22
C THR A 387 8.47 25.17 -5.18
N VAL A 388 8.10 24.88 -6.44
CA VAL A 388 9.06 24.58 -7.49
C VAL A 388 10.00 25.77 -7.69
N ALA A 389 9.50 26.99 -7.83
CA ALA A 389 10.32 28.18 -8.03
C ALA A 389 11.36 28.37 -6.91
N GLU A 390 10.94 28.25 -5.65
CA GLU A 390 11.80 28.38 -4.47
C GLU A 390 12.87 27.28 -4.39
N VAL A 391 12.48 26.01 -4.60
CA VAL A 391 13.44 24.88 -4.67
C VAL A 391 14.43 25.08 -5.82
N ARG A 392 13.93 25.53 -6.97
CA ARG A 392 14.71 25.71 -8.18
C ARG A 392 15.71 26.84 -8.06
N GLU A 393 15.61 27.74 -7.09
CA GLU A 393 16.62 28.79 -6.90
C GLU A 393 18.03 28.17 -6.80
N HIS A 394 18.17 27.13 -5.97
CA HIS A 394 19.44 26.44 -5.75
C HIS A 394 19.55 25.10 -6.50
N TRP A 395 18.49 24.30 -6.60
CA TRP A 395 18.58 22.95 -7.20
C TRP A 395 18.15 22.92 -8.67
N LYS A 396 19.07 22.56 -9.56
CA LYS A 396 18.82 22.47 -11.01
C LYS A 396 18.71 21.03 -11.54
N GLY A 397 18.91 20.01 -10.70
CA GLY A 397 18.81 18.60 -11.07
C GLY A 397 17.38 18.03 -11.07
N PRO A 398 17.17 16.72 -11.21
CA PRO A 398 15.84 16.12 -11.17
C PRO A 398 15.11 16.41 -9.85
N TYR A 399 13.85 16.85 -9.92
CA TYR A 399 13.01 17.17 -8.77
C TYR A 399 11.57 16.74 -9.01
N HIS A 400 10.93 16.13 -8.01
CA HIS A 400 9.51 15.79 -8.02
C HIS A 400 8.91 15.89 -6.62
N PHE A 401 7.61 16.17 -6.51
CA PHE A 401 6.92 16.08 -5.23
C PHE A 401 6.73 14.62 -4.82
N GLY A 402 6.99 14.28 -3.57
CA GLY A 402 6.51 13.04 -2.95
C GLY A 402 5.07 13.18 -2.48
N ALA A 403 4.26 13.96 -3.17
CA ALA A 403 2.86 14.29 -2.87
C ALA A 403 2.09 14.49 -4.20
N PRO A 404 0.79 14.19 -4.28
CA PRO A 404 -0.10 13.73 -3.20
C PRO A 404 0.21 12.28 -2.79
N ASP A 405 -0.60 11.68 -1.92
CA ASP A 405 -0.40 10.27 -1.56
C ASP A 405 -0.46 9.35 -2.78
N GLY A 406 0.29 8.25 -2.73
CA GLY A 406 0.36 7.24 -3.79
C GLY A 406 1.44 7.50 -4.84
N ILE A 407 2.22 8.59 -4.75
CA ILE A 407 3.40 8.75 -5.63
C ILE A 407 4.38 7.59 -5.42
N VAL A 408 4.85 7.01 -6.51
CA VAL A 408 5.76 5.86 -6.51
C VAL A 408 7.04 6.20 -7.27
N VAL A 409 8.17 5.82 -6.69
CA VAL A 409 9.48 5.87 -7.33
C VAL A 409 9.96 4.45 -7.56
N ASN A 410 10.31 4.13 -8.79
CA ASN A 410 10.96 2.88 -9.16
C ASN A 410 12.41 3.20 -9.54
N MET A 411 13.38 2.61 -8.86
CA MET A 411 14.77 2.99 -9.00
C MET A 411 15.70 1.78 -9.11
N THR A 412 16.59 1.84 -10.09
CA THR A 412 17.69 0.89 -10.28
C THR A 412 19.01 1.63 -10.30
N LYS A 413 20.12 0.92 -10.54
CA LYS A 413 21.44 1.55 -10.64
C LYS A 413 21.54 2.62 -11.73
N ASP A 414 20.79 2.44 -12.82
CA ASP A 414 20.88 3.27 -14.03
C ASP A 414 19.69 4.24 -14.15
N ASN A 415 18.49 3.84 -13.70
CA ASN A 415 17.26 4.60 -13.93
C ASN A 415 16.55 4.95 -12.62
N ALA A 416 15.81 6.04 -12.63
CA ALA A 416 14.85 6.41 -11.59
C ALA A 416 13.59 6.93 -12.30
N TRP A 417 12.43 6.40 -11.91
CA TRP A 417 11.16 6.68 -12.55
C TRP A 417 10.13 7.06 -11.50
N VAL A 418 9.39 8.14 -11.74
CA VAL A 418 8.33 8.60 -10.84
C VAL A 418 6.98 8.42 -11.51
N ARG A 419 6.02 7.86 -10.78
CA ARG A 419 4.69 7.49 -11.27
C ARG A 419 3.60 7.84 -10.27
N GLU A 420 2.40 8.02 -10.77
CA GLU A 420 1.20 8.17 -9.94
C GLU A 420 0.61 6.79 -9.60
N GLY A 421 0.41 6.51 -8.33
CA GLY A 421 -0.29 5.31 -7.88
C GLY A 421 -1.81 5.47 -8.04
N ILE A 422 -2.42 4.58 -8.80
CA ILE A 422 -3.88 4.57 -8.99
C ILE A 422 -4.49 3.65 -7.93
N LEU A 423 -4.72 4.22 -6.74
CA LEU A 423 -5.29 3.53 -5.60
C LEU A 423 -6.84 3.48 -5.72
N PRO A 424 -7.48 2.32 -5.48
CA PRO A 424 -8.94 2.23 -5.47
C PRO A 424 -9.56 2.92 -4.25
N ASP A 425 -10.71 3.57 -4.43
CA ASP A 425 -11.44 4.24 -3.33
C ASP A 425 -12.02 3.27 -2.28
N PHE A 426 -12.32 2.03 -2.71
CA PHE A 426 -12.92 0.99 -1.87
C PHE A 426 -12.12 -0.32 -1.98
N PRO A 427 -10.88 -0.36 -1.46
CA PRO A 427 -10.06 -1.55 -1.54
C PRO A 427 -10.60 -2.67 -0.67
N ASN A 428 -10.40 -3.91 -1.13
CA ASN A 428 -10.41 -5.05 -0.23
C ASN A 428 -9.01 -5.23 0.37
N ALA A 429 -8.92 -5.78 1.58
CA ALA A 429 -7.64 -6.12 2.17
C ALA A 429 -6.95 -7.24 1.37
N ARG A 430 -5.64 -7.11 1.15
CA ARG A 430 -4.84 -8.25 0.67
C ARG A 430 -4.83 -9.32 1.75
N ALA A 431 -4.97 -10.57 1.32
CA ALA A 431 -4.88 -11.71 2.22
C ALA A 431 -3.52 -11.73 2.94
N PRO A 432 -3.46 -12.24 4.19
CA PRO A 432 -2.20 -12.48 4.88
C PRO A 432 -1.19 -13.24 4.02
N GLN A 433 0.07 -12.85 4.06
CA GLN A 433 1.15 -13.55 3.35
C GLN A 433 1.92 -14.45 4.31
N PHE A 434 2.16 -15.70 3.94
CA PHE A 434 2.90 -16.67 4.73
C PHE A 434 4.01 -17.30 3.91
N ASP A 435 5.09 -17.71 4.58
CA ASP A 435 6.12 -18.54 3.98
C ASP A 435 5.67 -20.00 4.01
N LEU A 436 5.27 -20.51 2.84
CA LEU A 436 4.68 -21.83 2.66
C LEU A 436 5.54 -22.71 1.72
N ALA A 437 6.86 -22.52 1.72
CA ALA A 437 7.77 -23.39 0.99
C ALA A 437 7.58 -24.87 1.41
N ASP A 438 7.80 -25.81 0.49
CA ASP A 438 7.58 -27.24 0.77
C ASP A 438 8.39 -27.71 2.00
N GLY A 439 7.70 -28.32 2.96
CA GLY A 439 8.31 -28.75 4.23
C GLY A 439 8.35 -27.69 5.34
N THR A 440 7.89 -26.46 5.10
CA THR A 440 7.60 -25.52 6.20
C THR A 440 6.29 -25.88 6.89
N GLU A 441 6.22 -25.62 8.20
CA GLU A 441 4.99 -25.81 8.98
C GLU A 441 4.18 -24.52 8.95
N PHE A 442 2.90 -24.63 8.61
CA PHE A 442 1.94 -23.56 8.84
C PHE A 442 1.39 -23.71 10.26
N ARG A 443 1.59 -22.69 11.08
CA ARG A 443 1.22 -22.68 12.50
C ARG A 443 0.25 -21.54 12.80
N ILE A 444 -0.87 -21.90 13.43
CA ILE A 444 -1.82 -20.96 14.04
C ILE A 444 -1.67 -21.10 15.56
N PRO A 445 -1.14 -20.09 16.26
CA PRO A 445 -0.96 -20.19 17.71
C PRO A 445 -2.30 -20.16 18.43
N MET A 446 -2.33 -20.75 19.63
CA MET A 446 -3.43 -20.57 20.56
C MET A 446 -3.64 -19.09 20.89
N PRO A 447 -4.90 -18.63 20.99
CA PRO A 447 -5.21 -17.38 21.67
C PRO A 447 -4.67 -17.38 23.11
N LYS A 448 -4.28 -16.20 23.61
CA LYS A 448 -3.79 -16.08 25.00
C LYS A 448 -4.91 -16.24 26.01
N ASN A 449 -6.10 -15.75 25.67
CA ASN A 449 -7.29 -15.81 26.48
C ASN A 449 -8.40 -16.54 25.72
N THR A 450 -9.31 -17.18 26.45
CA THR A 450 -10.62 -17.53 25.92
C THR A 450 -11.56 -16.34 26.07
N ARG A 451 -12.68 -16.36 25.32
CA ARG A 451 -13.77 -15.40 25.52
C ARG A 451 -14.30 -15.40 26.97
N ALA A 452 -14.27 -16.56 27.63
CA ALA A 452 -14.73 -16.71 29.00
C ALA A 452 -13.80 -16.05 30.03
N ASP A 453 -12.51 -15.93 29.73
CA ASP A 453 -11.52 -15.32 30.62
C ASP A 453 -11.70 -13.80 30.72
N ILE A 454 -12.12 -13.15 29.62
CA ILE A 454 -12.18 -11.68 29.53
C ILE A 454 -13.59 -11.09 29.53
N GLN A 455 -14.62 -11.93 29.51
CA GLN A 455 -16.01 -11.50 29.52
C GLN A 455 -16.80 -12.23 30.60
N GLN A 456 -17.71 -11.54 31.29
CA GLN A 456 -18.55 -12.16 32.31
C GLN A 456 -19.65 -13.03 31.69
N GLN A 457 -20.05 -14.10 32.40
CA GLN A 457 -21.12 -14.99 31.94
C GLN A 457 -22.44 -14.24 31.76
N GLU A 458 -22.78 -13.35 32.69
CA GLU A 458 -24.00 -12.53 32.63
C GLU A 458 -24.11 -11.72 31.32
N MET A 459 -22.98 -11.29 30.74
CA MET A 459 -22.98 -10.59 29.44
C MET A 459 -23.27 -11.55 28.28
N ARG A 460 -22.79 -12.79 28.35
CA ARG A 460 -23.05 -13.82 27.34
C ARG A 460 -24.48 -14.35 27.41
N ASP A 461 -25.04 -14.43 28.62
CA ASP A 461 -26.42 -14.88 28.83
C ASP A 461 -27.46 -13.92 28.21
N LEU A 462 -27.07 -12.68 27.90
CA LEU A 462 -27.90 -11.67 27.22
C LEU A 462 -27.90 -11.81 25.69
N GLU A 463 -27.11 -12.71 25.11
CA GLU A 463 -27.08 -12.94 23.67
C GLU A 463 -28.42 -13.49 23.16
N ILE A 464 -28.86 -12.99 22.00
CA ILE A 464 -30.08 -13.47 21.35
C ILE A 464 -29.84 -14.91 20.89
N ASP A 465 -30.79 -15.82 21.16
CA ASP A 465 -30.74 -17.20 20.65
C ASP A 465 -30.50 -17.17 19.12
N PRO A 466 -29.42 -17.78 18.61
CA PRO A 466 -29.11 -17.81 17.19
C PRO A 466 -30.26 -18.28 16.29
N LYS A 467 -31.13 -19.14 16.79
CA LYS A 467 -32.31 -19.63 16.06
C LYS A 467 -33.31 -18.54 15.72
N LEU A 468 -33.25 -17.38 16.39
CA LEU A 468 -34.14 -16.26 16.15
C LEU A 468 -33.67 -15.37 14.99
N TYR A 469 -32.37 -15.35 14.69
CA TYR A 469 -31.82 -14.49 13.62
C TYR A 469 -31.26 -15.26 12.42
N TYR A 470 -31.02 -16.57 12.55
CA TYR A 470 -30.75 -17.42 11.38
C TYR A 470 -32.06 -17.81 10.67
N PRO A 471 -32.10 -17.75 9.33
CA PRO A 471 -33.32 -18.06 8.57
C PRO A 471 -33.67 -19.55 8.65
N GLU A 472 -34.96 -19.86 8.50
CA GLU A 472 -35.44 -21.24 8.48
C GLU A 472 -34.71 -22.06 7.40
N GLY A 473 -34.20 -23.23 7.78
CA GLY A 473 -33.45 -24.12 6.89
C GLY A 473 -31.96 -23.81 6.77
N TYR A 474 -31.44 -22.76 7.42
CA TYR A 474 -30.00 -22.47 7.45
C TYR A 474 -29.55 -22.03 8.85
N MET A 475 -28.77 -22.88 9.52
CA MET A 475 -28.08 -22.55 10.77
C MET A 475 -26.68 -23.18 10.71
N PRO A 476 -25.60 -22.39 10.67
CA PRO A 476 -24.24 -22.94 10.66
C PRO A 476 -23.91 -23.55 12.02
N GLU A 477 -22.92 -24.46 12.04
CA GLU A 477 -22.28 -24.86 13.28
C GLU A 477 -21.51 -23.66 13.85
N LEU A 478 -21.80 -23.30 15.10
CA LEU A 478 -21.21 -22.12 15.73
C LEU A 478 -19.91 -22.51 16.43
N LEU A 479 -18.82 -21.85 16.03
CA LEU A 479 -17.54 -21.92 16.73
C LEU A 479 -17.54 -20.89 17.87
N THR A 480 -18.11 -21.27 19.01
CA THR A 480 -18.16 -20.40 20.21
C THR A 480 -16.90 -20.46 21.06
N GLU A 481 -16.05 -21.46 20.82
CA GLU A 481 -14.79 -21.70 21.51
C GLU A 481 -13.70 -22.04 20.48
N TRP A 482 -12.44 -21.88 20.88
CA TRP A 482 -11.31 -22.30 20.06
C TRP A 482 -11.34 -23.82 19.88
N PRO A 483 -11.22 -24.36 18.65
CA PRO A 483 -11.50 -25.77 18.38
C PRO A 483 -10.38 -26.75 18.77
N ALA A 484 -9.30 -26.27 19.39
CA ALA A 484 -8.14 -27.07 19.77
C ALA A 484 -7.66 -26.72 21.19
N ASP A 485 -6.90 -27.61 21.83
CA ASP A 485 -6.26 -27.39 23.13
C ASP A 485 -4.77 -27.01 23.01
N ARG A 486 -4.31 -26.77 21.78
CA ARG A 486 -2.92 -26.50 21.39
C ARG A 486 -2.89 -25.74 20.06
N ASP A 487 -1.70 -25.26 19.70
CA ASP A 487 -1.46 -24.67 18.39
C ASP A 487 -1.88 -25.63 17.27
N ILE A 488 -2.47 -25.07 16.22
CA ILE A 488 -2.80 -25.81 15.01
C ILE A 488 -1.57 -25.75 14.12
N VAL A 489 -0.90 -26.88 13.96
CA VAL A 489 0.32 -27.02 13.15
C VAL A 489 0.08 -28.07 12.08
N LEU A 490 0.35 -27.72 10.82
CA LEU A 490 0.32 -28.66 9.71
C LEU A 490 1.40 -28.33 8.68
N PRO A 491 1.96 -29.34 8.00
CA PRO A 491 2.86 -29.09 6.88
C PRO A 491 2.17 -28.27 5.78
N ALA A 492 2.87 -27.31 5.19
CA ALA A 492 2.34 -26.39 4.19
C ALA A 492 1.71 -27.14 2.99
N GLU A 493 2.26 -28.27 2.59
CA GLU A 493 1.74 -29.11 1.51
C GLU A 493 0.38 -29.75 1.81
N GLN A 494 -0.02 -29.83 3.08
CA GLN A 494 -1.32 -30.35 3.51
C GLN A 494 -2.42 -29.28 3.56
N LEU A 495 -2.06 -28.00 3.35
CA LEU A 495 -3.06 -26.93 3.27
C LEU A 495 -3.93 -27.10 2.01
N PRO A 496 -5.26 -26.92 2.13
CA PRO A 496 -6.15 -26.95 0.97
C PRO A 496 -5.71 -25.97 -0.13
N ASP A 497 -5.75 -26.40 -1.39
CA ASP A 497 -5.29 -25.58 -2.54
C ASP A 497 -5.96 -24.20 -2.61
N SER A 498 -7.24 -24.11 -2.26
CA SER A 498 -7.97 -22.85 -2.22
C SER A 498 -7.41 -21.88 -1.18
N LEU A 499 -6.93 -22.40 -0.05
CA LEU A 499 -6.33 -21.61 1.02
C LEU A 499 -4.92 -21.16 0.63
N ARG A 500 -4.10 -22.07 0.09
CA ARG A 500 -2.75 -21.75 -0.40
C ARG A 500 -2.77 -20.67 -1.48
N LYS A 501 -3.70 -20.75 -2.44
CA LYS A 501 -3.90 -19.71 -3.47
C LYS A 501 -4.25 -18.34 -2.87
N GLY A 502 -5.05 -18.32 -1.80
CA GLY A 502 -5.42 -17.09 -1.11
C GLY A 502 -4.26 -16.49 -0.31
N MET A 503 -3.38 -17.31 0.25
CA MET A 503 -2.22 -16.89 1.04
C MET A 503 -1.08 -16.27 0.21
N ASN A 504 -1.28 -16.10 -1.11
CA ASN A 504 -0.38 -15.55 -2.13
C ASN A 504 1.09 -15.71 -1.74
N THR A 505 1.51 -16.97 -1.78
CA THR A 505 2.85 -17.43 -1.44
C THR A 505 3.92 -16.53 -2.05
N LYS A 506 4.93 -16.12 -1.27
CA LYS A 506 6.26 -15.86 -1.82
C LYS A 506 6.78 -17.21 -2.35
N GLN A 507 6.23 -17.66 -3.47
CA GLN A 507 6.73 -18.83 -4.19
C GLN A 507 8.08 -18.41 -4.76
N GLU A 508 9.12 -19.18 -4.42
CA GLU A 508 10.51 -19.00 -4.82
C GLU A 508 10.72 -18.66 -6.30
#